data_AF-A0A2R6C3L1-F1
#
_entry.id   AF-A0A2R6C3L1-F1
#
_cell.length_a   1.000
_cell.length_b   1.000
_cell.length_c   1.000
_cell.angle_alpha   90.00
_cell.angle_beta   90.00
_cell.angle_gamma   90.00
#
_symmetry.space_group_name_H-M   'P 1'
#
loop_
_entity.id
_entity.type
_entity.pdbx_description
1 polymer ?
#
loop_
_entity_poly.entity_id
_entity_poly.type
_entity_poly.pdbx_seq_one_letter_code
_entity_poly.pdbx_strand_id
1 'polypeptide(L)'
;MLSSKNSIRWRAWRFVLPELIGIGIISIEDIVNNKKYFIELLSSEDENIRWRMWRMARELIKYGIITKKDAMNNKKCFIELLSSKYRIRLQAWDDVCFLIKYGIITKKDVMNNKKCFIELLISAQSDAAIKLEIGNVISKLIECGIFDKDVMNNKDNFEYLIKELIKYEGYS
;
A
#
# COMPACT_ATOMS: atom_id res chain seq x y z
N MET A 1 8.14 22.58 11.20
CA MET A 1 8.20 23.21 9.86
C MET A 1 8.19 22.20 8.70
N LEU A 2 8.84 21.04 8.80
CA LEU A 2 8.82 20.03 7.72
C LEU A 2 7.42 19.41 7.51
N SER A 3 6.65 19.19 8.58
CA SER A 3 5.29 18.63 8.51
C SER A 3 4.29 19.52 7.75
N SER A 4 4.34 20.84 7.93
CA SER A 4 3.44 21.76 7.21
C SER A 4 3.77 21.87 5.72
N LYS A 5 5.05 21.88 5.36
CA LYS A 5 5.50 21.85 3.96
C LYS A 5 5.07 20.56 3.26
N ASN A 6 5.25 19.41 3.90
CA ASN A 6 4.80 18.12 3.34
C ASN A 6 3.27 18.06 3.23
N SER A 7 2.56 18.64 4.19
CA SER A 7 1.09 18.76 4.16
C SER A 7 0.57 19.53 2.94
N ILE A 8 1.24 20.62 2.55
CA ILE A 8 0.89 21.38 1.33
C ILE A 8 1.25 20.58 0.08
N ARG A 9 2.46 19.99 0.05
CA ARG A 9 2.96 19.26 -1.12
C ARG A 9 2.09 18.06 -1.49
N TRP A 10 1.68 17.21 -0.53
CA TRP A 10 0.85 16.04 -0.86
C TRP A 10 -0.53 16.45 -1.38
N ARG A 11 -1.09 17.57 -0.87
CA ARG A 11 -2.35 18.11 -1.37
C ARG A 11 -2.21 18.57 -2.80
N ALA A 12 -1.13 19.25 -3.16
CA ALA A 12 -0.87 19.65 -4.54
C ALA A 12 -0.86 18.41 -5.47
N TRP A 13 -0.12 17.36 -5.11
CA TRP A 13 -0.06 16.11 -5.87
C TRP A 13 -1.42 15.44 -6.08
N ARG A 14 -2.36 15.56 -5.13
CA ARG A 14 -3.72 15.03 -5.26
C ARG A 14 -4.48 15.61 -6.46
N PHE A 15 -4.20 16.86 -6.82
CA PHE A 15 -4.89 17.58 -7.89
C PHE A 15 -4.18 17.48 -9.25
N VAL A 16 -2.89 17.10 -9.27
CA VAL A 16 -2.07 17.09 -10.48
C VAL A 16 -2.66 16.24 -11.61
N LEU A 17 -2.98 14.97 -11.34
CA LEU A 17 -3.49 14.06 -12.37
C LEU A 17 -4.93 14.37 -12.82
N PRO A 18 -5.94 14.38 -11.92
CA PRO A 18 -7.33 14.50 -12.35
C PRO A 18 -7.71 15.92 -12.79
N GLU A 19 -7.08 16.96 -12.25
CA GLU A 19 -7.50 18.33 -12.49
C GLU A 19 -6.49 19.07 -13.37
N LEU A 20 -5.24 19.23 -12.93
CA LEU A 20 -4.31 20.15 -13.59
C LEU A 20 -3.86 19.65 -14.97
N ILE A 21 -3.53 18.36 -15.09
CA ILE A 21 -3.24 17.73 -16.39
C ILE A 21 -4.54 17.55 -17.18
N GLY A 22 -5.60 17.08 -16.52
CA GLY A 22 -6.89 16.79 -17.15
C GLY A 22 -7.50 17.99 -17.89
N ILE A 23 -7.33 19.20 -17.37
CA ILE A 23 -7.83 20.45 -17.98
C ILE A 23 -6.74 21.26 -18.70
N GLY A 24 -5.53 20.71 -18.84
CA GLY A 24 -4.44 21.30 -19.63
C GLY A 24 -3.74 22.51 -19.01
N ILE A 25 -3.87 22.74 -17.69
CA ILE A 25 -3.12 23.82 -17.00
C ILE A 25 -1.63 23.49 -16.93
N ILE A 26 -1.29 22.20 -16.77
CA ILE A 26 0.09 21.73 -16.66
C ILE A 26 0.28 20.52 -17.60
N SER A 27 1.42 20.44 -18.27
CA SER A 27 1.75 19.27 -19.10
C SER A 27 2.33 18.12 -18.27
N ILE A 28 2.29 16.89 -18.81
CA ILE A 28 2.98 15.74 -18.21
C ILE A 28 4.49 16.03 -18.08
N GLU A 29 5.09 16.70 -19.08
CA GLU A 29 6.52 17.02 -19.10
C GLU A 29 6.93 17.94 -17.94
N ASP A 30 6.13 18.98 -17.68
CA ASP A 30 6.36 19.89 -16.54
C ASP A 30 6.39 19.12 -15.21
N ILE A 31 5.49 18.15 -15.05
CA ILE A 31 5.41 17.32 -13.83
C ILE A 31 6.56 16.32 -13.76
N VAL A 32 6.96 15.70 -14.87
CA VAL A 32 8.12 14.80 -14.94
C VAL A 32 9.40 15.53 -14.49
N ASN A 33 9.59 16.77 -14.93
CA ASN A 33 10.73 17.61 -14.52
C ASN A 33 10.74 17.89 -12.99
N ASN A 34 9.58 17.82 -12.35
CA ASN A 34 9.39 18.05 -10.92
C ASN A 34 9.13 16.78 -10.09
N LYS A 35 9.24 15.59 -10.69
CA LYS A 35 8.89 14.31 -10.05
C LYS A 35 9.68 14.00 -8.77
N LYS A 36 10.87 14.58 -8.60
CA LYS A 36 11.68 14.45 -7.39
C LYS A 36 10.90 14.84 -6.12
N TYR A 37 10.02 15.84 -6.22
CA TYR A 37 9.21 16.27 -5.09
C TYR A 37 8.09 15.30 -4.73
N PHE A 38 7.65 14.46 -5.66
CA PHE A 38 6.77 13.34 -5.34
C PHE A 38 7.57 12.22 -4.66
N ILE A 39 8.73 11.87 -5.23
CA ILE A 39 9.58 10.76 -4.76
C ILE A 39 10.00 10.98 -3.31
N GLU A 40 10.38 12.20 -2.92
CA GLU A 40 10.69 12.53 -1.52
C GLU A 40 9.54 12.21 -0.55
N LEU A 41 8.29 12.37 -0.98
CA LEU A 41 7.13 12.12 -0.12
C LEU A 41 6.80 10.62 0.02
N LEU A 42 7.33 9.74 -0.85
CA LEU A 42 7.23 8.28 -0.68
C LEU A 42 7.95 7.80 0.60
N SER A 43 8.87 8.61 1.11
CA SER A 43 9.69 8.37 2.30
C SER A 43 9.38 9.37 3.41
N SER A 44 8.20 10.02 3.37
CA SER A 44 7.80 11.00 4.38
C SER A 44 7.70 10.37 5.76
N GLU A 45 8.24 11.03 6.79
CA GLU A 45 8.10 10.59 8.19
C GLU A 45 6.62 10.50 8.63
N ASP A 46 5.74 11.33 8.07
CA ASP A 46 4.30 11.24 8.30
C ASP A 46 3.71 10.07 7.50
N GLU A 47 3.37 9.00 8.20
CA GLU A 47 2.79 7.78 7.63
C GLU A 47 1.50 8.05 6.83
N ASN A 48 0.70 9.06 7.19
CA ASN A 48 -0.52 9.40 6.44
C ASN A 48 -0.18 9.98 5.08
N ILE A 49 0.85 10.83 5.02
CA ILE A 49 1.35 11.38 3.76
C ILE A 49 1.95 10.25 2.95
N ARG A 50 2.84 9.47 3.56
CA ARG A 50 3.54 8.36 2.93
C ARG A 50 2.59 7.38 2.25
N TRP A 51 1.58 6.88 2.98
CA TRP A 51 0.58 5.96 2.43
C TRP A 51 -0.19 6.58 1.26
N ARG A 52 -0.65 7.83 1.38
CA ARG A 52 -1.36 8.52 0.28
C ARG A 52 -0.50 8.64 -0.96
N MET A 53 0.80 8.89 -0.80
CA MET A 53 1.73 8.95 -1.93
C MET A 53 1.92 7.57 -2.56
N TRP A 54 2.07 6.51 -1.78
CA TRP A 54 2.15 5.15 -2.35
C TRP A 54 0.89 4.76 -3.13
N ARG A 55 -0.30 5.12 -2.64
CA ARG A 55 -1.55 4.91 -3.37
C ARG A 55 -1.61 5.70 -4.68
N MET A 56 -1.04 6.90 -4.71
CA MET A 56 -0.96 7.76 -5.90
C MET A 56 0.14 7.35 -6.88
N ALA A 57 1.23 6.78 -6.37
CA ALA A 57 2.36 6.30 -7.17
C ALA A 57 1.89 5.34 -8.26
N ARG A 58 0.85 4.55 -7.97
CA ARG A 58 0.17 3.72 -8.96
C ARG A 58 -0.21 4.47 -10.23
N GLU A 59 -0.96 5.54 -10.07
CA GLU A 59 -1.46 6.30 -11.21
C GLU A 59 -0.31 7.04 -11.88
N LEU A 60 0.59 7.65 -11.10
CA LEU A 60 1.75 8.36 -11.67
C LEU A 60 2.69 7.44 -12.47
N ILE A 61 2.82 6.16 -12.10
CA ILE A 61 3.57 5.17 -12.90
C ILE A 61 2.83 4.88 -14.21
N LYS A 62 1.51 4.70 -14.19
CA LYS A 62 0.72 4.47 -15.42
C LYS A 62 0.82 5.63 -16.41
N TYR A 63 0.83 6.87 -15.91
CA TYR A 63 0.98 8.08 -16.72
C TYR A 63 2.45 8.39 -17.09
N GLY A 64 3.41 7.55 -16.69
CA GLY A 64 4.84 7.74 -17.00
C GLY A 64 5.49 8.92 -16.27
N ILE A 65 4.82 9.51 -15.27
CA ILE A 65 5.33 10.66 -14.50
C ILE A 65 6.50 10.23 -13.59
N ILE A 66 6.37 9.07 -12.95
CA ILE A 66 7.46 8.40 -12.26
C ILE A 66 7.70 7.02 -12.86
N THR A 67 8.93 6.53 -12.76
CA THR A 67 9.27 5.19 -13.20
C THR A 67 9.08 4.18 -12.08
N LYS A 68 8.96 2.90 -12.43
CA LYS A 68 9.04 1.80 -11.47
C LYS A 68 10.32 1.88 -10.61
N LYS A 69 11.46 2.22 -11.24
CA LYS A 69 12.76 2.33 -10.56
C LYS A 69 12.74 3.43 -9.49
N ASP A 70 12.10 4.56 -9.79
CA ASP A 70 11.92 5.66 -8.82
C ASP A 70 11.20 5.19 -7.55
N ALA A 71 10.14 4.39 -7.71
CA ALA A 71 9.41 3.80 -6.58
C ALA A 71 10.24 2.70 -5.87
N MET A 72 10.88 1.79 -6.61
CA MET A 72 11.67 0.70 -6.04
C MET A 72 12.78 1.19 -5.10
N ASN A 73 13.42 2.31 -5.42
CA ASN A 73 14.46 2.91 -4.59
C ASN A 73 13.96 3.29 -3.19
N ASN A 74 12.65 3.48 -3.01
CA ASN A 74 12.02 3.86 -1.75
C ASN A 74 11.16 2.74 -1.15
N LYS A 75 11.18 1.52 -1.71
CA LYS A 75 10.22 0.46 -1.35
C LYS A 75 10.21 0.09 0.14
N LYS A 76 11.33 0.24 0.85
CA LYS A 76 11.40 -0.01 2.30
C LYS A 76 10.40 0.84 3.08
N CYS A 77 10.24 2.11 2.69
CA CYS A 77 9.32 3.03 3.33
C CYS A 77 7.84 2.65 3.13
N PHE A 78 7.50 1.94 2.05
CA PHE A 78 6.19 1.30 1.91
C PHE A 78 6.06 0.08 2.83
N ILE A 79 7.07 -0.79 2.84
CA ILE A 79 7.05 -2.03 3.62
C ILE A 79 6.82 -1.73 5.11
N GLU A 80 7.40 -0.66 5.64
CA GLU A 80 7.14 -0.16 7.00
C GLU A 80 5.66 0.17 7.26
N LEU A 81 4.88 0.57 6.25
CA LEU A 81 3.45 0.82 6.42
C LEU A 81 2.65 -0.46 6.69
N LEU A 82 3.17 -1.64 6.35
CA LEU A 82 2.54 -2.94 6.64
C LEU A 82 2.51 -3.28 8.14
N SER A 83 3.24 -2.54 8.96
CA SER A 83 3.28 -2.64 10.42
C SER A 83 2.80 -1.36 11.13
N SER A 84 2.34 -0.34 10.39
CA SER A 84 1.83 0.93 10.91
C SER A 84 0.54 0.76 11.75
N LYS A 85 -0.04 1.88 12.20
CA LYS A 85 -1.33 1.92 12.91
C LYS A 85 -2.45 1.34 12.06
N TYR A 86 -3.44 0.74 12.73
CA TYR A 86 -4.54 -0.04 12.14
C TYR A 86 -5.04 0.46 10.77
N ARG A 87 -5.47 1.72 10.66
CA ARG A 87 -6.05 2.25 9.41
C ARG A 87 -5.04 2.35 8.26
N ILE A 88 -3.82 2.78 8.54
CA ILE A 88 -2.75 2.88 7.54
C ILE A 88 -2.29 1.49 7.14
N ARG A 89 -2.11 0.61 8.12
CA ARG A 89 -1.77 -0.80 7.93
C ARG A 89 -2.75 -1.48 6.98
N LEU A 90 -4.04 -1.40 7.26
CA LEU A 90 -5.10 -2.00 6.44
C LEU A 90 -5.01 -1.54 4.97
N GLN A 91 -4.88 -0.24 4.76
CA GLN A 91 -4.79 0.32 3.41
C GLN A 91 -3.48 -0.05 2.71
N ALA A 92 -2.36 -0.15 3.43
CA ALA A 92 -1.11 -0.62 2.87
C ALA A 92 -1.23 -2.09 2.40
N TRP A 93 -1.88 -2.95 3.19
CA TRP A 93 -2.16 -4.33 2.77
C TRP A 93 -3.09 -4.40 1.54
N ASP A 94 -4.05 -3.48 1.39
CA ASP A 94 -4.90 -3.37 0.19
C ASP A 94 -4.10 -3.02 -1.08
N ASP A 95 -3.03 -2.22 -0.93
CA ASP A 95 -2.17 -1.78 -2.03
C ASP A 95 -1.07 -2.80 -2.40
N VAL A 96 -0.84 -3.85 -1.59
CA VAL A 96 0.23 -4.86 -1.81
C VAL A 96 0.16 -5.51 -3.18
N CYS A 97 -1.02 -6.01 -3.58
CA CYS A 97 -1.17 -6.74 -4.83
C CYS A 97 -0.79 -5.87 -6.04
N PHE A 98 -1.12 -4.59 -5.97
CA PHE A 98 -0.75 -3.62 -7.00
C PHE A 98 0.78 -3.50 -7.10
N LEU A 99 1.46 -3.27 -5.98
CA LEU A 99 2.90 -3.07 -5.98
C LEU A 99 3.68 -4.32 -6.41
N ILE A 100 3.16 -5.51 -6.11
CA ILE A 100 3.72 -6.78 -6.60
C ILE A 100 3.49 -6.94 -8.10
N LYS A 101 2.29 -6.64 -8.61
CA LYS A 101 1.98 -6.72 -10.05
C LYS A 101 2.89 -5.83 -10.88
N TYR A 102 3.23 -4.64 -10.36
CA TYR A 102 4.18 -3.72 -11.01
C TYR A 102 5.65 -4.07 -10.69
N GLY A 103 5.88 -5.10 -9.87
CA GLY A 103 7.19 -5.61 -9.46
C GLY A 103 8.02 -4.61 -8.65
N ILE A 104 7.36 -3.70 -7.94
CA ILE A 104 8.00 -2.70 -7.06
C ILE A 104 8.44 -3.36 -5.75
N ILE A 105 7.60 -4.28 -5.24
CA ILE A 105 7.90 -5.15 -4.11
C ILE A 105 7.72 -6.61 -4.51
N THR A 106 8.25 -7.52 -3.70
CA THR A 106 8.12 -8.97 -3.88
C THR A 106 7.19 -9.58 -2.82
N LYS A 107 6.70 -10.81 -3.06
CA LYS A 107 5.97 -11.56 -2.03
C LYS A 107 6.79 -11.73 -0.75
N LYS A 108 8.10 -11.99 -0.89
CA LYS A 108 9.03 -12.12 0.23
C LYS A 108 9.11 -10.84 1.06
N ASP A 109 9.17 -9.66 0.41
CA ASP A 109 9.18 -8.37 1.11
C ASP A 109 7.95 -8.21 2.04
N VAL A 110 6.78 -8.69 1.58
CA VAL A 110 5.50 -8.60 2.29
C VAL A 110 5.40 -9.62 3.42
N MET A 111 5.76 -10.88 3.15
CA MET A 111 5.59 -11.97 4.12
C MET A 111 6.45 -11.82 5.37
N ASN A 112 7.54 -11.04 5.31
CA ASN A 112 8.29 -10.63 6.49
C ASN A 112 7.47 -9.84 7.52
N ASN A 113 6.34 -9.22 7.10
CA ASN A 113 5.44 -8.44 7.96
C ASN A 113 4.13 -9.20 8.28
N LYS A 114 4.04 -10.50 7.97
CA LYS A 114 2.81 -11.30 8.17
C LYS A 114 2.25 -11.23 9.59
N LYS A 115 3.12 -11.13 10.61
CA LYS A 115 2.71 -11.01 12.01
C LYS A 115 1.81 -9.79 12.26
N CYS A 116 2.14 -8.65 11.65
CA CYS A 116 1.33 -7.44 11.75
C CYS A 116 -0.03 -7.57 11.05
N PHE A 117 -0.13 -8.42 10.01
CA PHE A 117 -1.41 -8.77 9.42
C PHE A 117 -2.24 -9.67 10.34
N ILE A 118 -1.62 -10.66 10.98
CA ILE A 118 -2.28 -11.52 11.99
C ILE A 118 -2.85 -10.67 13.13
N GLU A 119 -2.10 -9.71 13.66
CA GLU A 119 -2.59 -8.78 14.67
C GLU A 119 -3.82 -7.98 14.20
N LEU A 120 -3.83 -7.58 12.93
CA LEU A 120 -4.95 -6.87 12.31
C LEU A 120 -6.19 -7.79 12.21
N LEU A 121 -6.00 -9.07 11.84
CA LEU A 121 -7.08 -10.08 11.86
C LEU A 121 -7.65 -10.31 13.27
N ILE A 122 -6.80 -10.36 14.30
CA ILE A 122 -7.23 -10.52 15.69
C ILE A 122 -8.04 -9.30 16.14
N SER A 123 -7.55 -8.09 15.87
CA SER A 123 -8.22 -6.85 16.25
C SER A 123 -9.60 -6.67 15.60
N ALA A 124 -9.82 -7.32 14.45
CA ALA A 124 -11.05 -7.28 13.70
C ALA A 124 -12.17 -8.15 14.27
N GLN A 125 -11.86 -9.11 15.13
CA GLN A 125 -12.80 -10.17 15.49
C GLN A 125 -14.07 -9.68 16.20
N SER A 126 -14.03 -8.49 16.81
CA SER A 126 -15.16 -7.90 17.54
C SER A 126 -16.01 -6.92 16.73
N ASP A 127 -15.62 -6.53 15.51
CA ASP A 127 -16.30 -5.50 14.73
C ASP A 127 -16.64 -5.99 13.31
N ALA A 128 -17.93 -6.10 13.01
CA ALA A 128 -18.42 -6.63 11.73
C ALA A 128 -18.08 -5.76 10.51
N ALA A 129 -18.05 -4.43 10.66
CA ALA A 129 -17.69 -3.53 9.57
C ALA A 129 -16.21 -3.66 9.22
N ILE A 130 -15.37 -3.75 10.26
CA ILE A 130 -13.95 -4.01 10.14
C ILE A 130 -13.68 -5.39 9.51
N LYS A 131 -14.41 -6.44 9.91
CA LYS A 131 -14.30 -7.78 9.29
C LYS A 131 -14.56 -7.72 7.79
N LEU A 132 -15.58 -6.97 7.37
CA LEU A 132 -15.91 -6.81 5.95
C LEU A 132 -14.77 -6.11 5.19
N GLU A 133 -14.22 -5.01 5.72
CA GLU A 133 -13.09 -4.32 5.10
C GLU A 133 -11.89 -5.27 4.93
N ILE A 134 -11.57 -6.05 5.96
CA ILE A 134 -10.42 -6.96 5.94
C ILE A 134 -10.67 -8.18 5.05
N GLY A 135 -11.90 -8.70 5.00
CA GLY A 135 -12.29 -9.78 4.09
C GLY A 135 -12.05 -9.41 2.63
N ASN A 136 -12.30 -8.15 2.26
CA ASN A 136 -11.99 -7.64 0.91
C ASN A 136 -10.48 -7.63 0.64
N VAL A 137 -9.67 -7.22 1.62
CA VAL A 137 -8.19 -7.24 1.51
C VAL A 137 -7.68 -8.69 1.39
N ILE A 138 -8.17 -9.61 2.20
CA ILE A 138 -7.84 -11.05 2.10
C ILE A 138 -8.16 -11.59 0.72
N SER A 139 -9.34 -11.28 0.19
CA SER A 139 -9.77 -11.74 -1.14
C SER A 139 -8.79 -11.28 -2.22
N LYS A 140 -8.40 -10.01 -2.20
CA LYS A 140 -7.38 -9.47 -3.12
C LYS A 140 -6.03 -10.17 -2.96
N LEU A 141 -5.58 -10.38 -1.72
CA LEU A 141 -4.30 -11.04 -1.42
C LEU A 141 -4.27 -12.49 -1.93
N ILE A 142 -5.42 -13.19 -1.90
CA ILE A 142 -5.56 -14.51 -2.52
C ILE A 142 -5.53 -14.41 -4.05
N GLU A 143 -6.27 -13.47 -4.64
CA GLU A 143 -6.28 -13.25 -6.09
C GLU A 143 -4.88 -12.96 -6.66
N CYS A 144 -4.05 -12.23 -5.92
CA CYS A 144 -2.66 -11.96 -6.30
C CYS A 144 -1.66 -13.02 -5.81
N GLY A 145 -2.16 -14.12 -5.24
CA GLY A 145 -1.40 -15.31 -4.85
C GLY A 145 -0.44 -15.07 -3.70
N ILE A 146 -0.73 -14.12 -2.81
CA ILE A 146 -0.01 -13.95 -1.54
C ILE A 146 -0.44 -15.02 -0.55
N PHE A 147 -1.74 -15.31 -0.51
CA PHE A 147 -2.30 -16.38 0.29
C PHE A 147 -2.94 -17.45 -0.61
N ASP A 148 -2.96 -18.67 -0.12
CA ASP A 148 -3.53 -19.81 -0.84
C ASP A 148 -5.06 -19.74 -0.91
N LYS A 149 -5.63 -20.29 -1.99
CA LYS A 149 -7.09 -20.27 -2.24
C LYS A 149 -7.88 -21.08 -1.21
N ASP A 150 -7.26 -22.04 -0.54
CA ASP A 150 -7.89 -22.83 0.53
C ASP A 150 -8.29 -21.96 1.73
N VAL A 151 -7.67 -20.78 1.87
CA VAL A 151 -8.13 -19.73 2.80
C VAL A 151 -9.55 -19.25 2.49
N MET A 152 -9.98 -19.22 1.21
CA MET A 152 -11.31 -18.72 0.82
C MET A 152 -12.45 -19.58 1.36
N ASN A 153 -12.25 -20.89 1.46
CA ASN A 153 -13.25 -21.82 1.99
C ASN A 153 -13.59 -21.51 3.46
N ASN A 154 -12.73 -20.72 4.12
CA ASN A 154 -12.81 -20.31 5.51
C ASN A 154 -12.64 -18.78 5.67
N LYS A 155 -12.92 -17.96 4.65
CA LYS A 155 -12.64 -16.51 4.70
C LYS A 155 -13.37 -15.75 5.81
N ASP A 156 -14.52 -16.27 6.24
CA ASP A 156 -15.28 -15.76 7.38
C ASP A 156 -14.75 -16.28 8.73
N ASN A 157 -13.89 -17.31 8.68
CA ASN A 157 -13.21 -17.92 9.82
C ASN A 157 -11.78 -17.37 9.94
N PHE A 158 -11.71 -16.13 10.44
CA PHE A 158 -10.45 -15.45 10.79
C PHE A 158 -9.52 -16.34 11.62
N GLU A 159 -10.06 -17.21 12.49
CA GLU A 159 -9.27 -18.13 13.31
C GLU A 159 -8.50 -19.16 12.47
N TYR A 160 -9.12 -19.71 11.42
CA TYR A 160 -8.45 -20.61 10.48
C TYR A 160 -7.31 -19.90 9.74
N LEU A 161 -7.57 -18.70 9.21
CA LEU A 161 -6.56 -17.91 8.50
C LEU A 161 -5.37 -17.55 9.41
N ILE A 162 -5.63 -17.20 10.66
CA ILE A 162 -4.57 -16.96 11.66
C ILE A 162 -3.71 -18.22 11.84
N LYS A 163 -4.33 -19.39 12.00
CA LYS A 163 -3.61 -20.67 12.15
C LYS A 163 -2.74 -20.99 10.93
N GLU A 164 -3.26 -20.80 9.72
CA GLU A 164 -2.48 -21.02 8.48
C GLU A 164 -1.28 -20.09 8.37
N LEU A 165 -1.45 -18.78 8.66
CA LEU A 165 -0.34 -17.81 8.60
C LEU A 165 0.76 -18.08 9.63
N ILE A 166 0.40 -18.64 10.78
CA ILE A 166 1.35 -19.10 11.80
C ILE A 166 2.11 -20.34 11.31
N LYS A 167 1.46 -21.32 10.66
CA LYS A 167 2.12 -22.52 10.12
C LYS A 167 3.25 -22.20 9.13
N TYR A 168 3.14 -21.10 8.38
CA TYR A 168 4.24 -20.60 7.52
C TYR A 168 5.51 -20.20 8.30
N GLU A 169 5.55 -20.24 9.64
CA GLU A 169 6.79 -20.09 10.44
C GLU A 169 7.58 -21.41 10.55
N GLY A 170 6.98 -22.56 10.22
CA GLY A 170 7.61 -23.88 10.36
C GLY A 170 8.37 -24.39 9.14
N TYR A 171 8.41 -23.63 8.04
CA TYR A 171 9.15 -23.96 6.83
C TYR A 171 10.13 -22.81 6.50
N SER A 172 11.23 -22.74 7.25
CA SER A 172 12.41 -21.92 6.90
C SER A 172 13.68 -22.73 7.11
#